data_AF-A2DQQ9-F1
#
_entry.id   AF-A2DQQ9-F1
#
_cell.length_a   1.000
_cell.length_b   1.000
_cell.length_c   1.000
_cell.angle_alpha   90.00
_cell.angle_beta   90.00
_cell.angle_gamma   90.00
#
_symmetry.space_group_name_H-M   'P 1'
#
loop_
_entity.id
_entity.type
_entity.pdbx_description
1 polymer ?
#
loop_
_entity_poly.entity_id
_entity_poly.type
_entity_poly.pdbx_seq_one_letter_code
_entity_poly.pdbx_strand_id
1 'polypeptide(L)'
;MAGRQSYMGYGGWLLSHGLDYFGRDRDSNYMMEHPEDSDFFIKRNITYAVSYQKAFKNWANITSDNGWVKIYEYERFECWKYIPNSTQI
;
A
#
# COMPACT_ATOMS: atom_id res chain seq x y z
N MET A 1 3.26 -20.26 14.35
CA MET A 1 2.57 -19.26 13.50
C MET A 1 2.46 -17.97 14.31
N ALA A 2 3.23 -16.94 13.98
CA ALA A 2 3.27 -15.68 14.72
C ALA A 2 2.43 -14.63 13.98
N GLY A 3 1.33 -14.21 14.62
CA GLY A 3 0.34 -13.29 14.08
C GLY A 3 0.91 -11.89 13.84
N ARG A 4 1.25 -11.60 12.58
CA ARG A 4 1.29 -10.23 12.05
C ARG A 4 0.11 -10.08 11.11
N GLN A 5 -0.72 -9.05 11.31
CA GLN A 5 -1.75 -8.67 10.34
C GLN A 5 -1.04 -8.20 9.06
N SER A 6 -1.16 -9.01 8.02
CA SER A 6 -0.72 -8.64 6.67
C SER A 6 -1.87 -7.90 5.98
N TYR A 7 -1.68 -6.62 5.67
CA TYR A 7 -2.55 -5.91 4.74
C TYR A 7 -2.18 -6.34 3.32
N MET A 8 -2.91 -7.31 2.77
CA MET A 8 -2.72 -7.80 1.41
C MET A 8 -3.93 -7.41 0.56
N GLY A 9 -3.81 -6.37 -0.26
CA GLY A 9 -4.78 -6.06 -1.29
C GLY A 9 -4.60 -6.99 -2.49
N TYR A 10 -5.25 -8.15 -2.49
CA TYR A 10 -5.50 -8.94 -3.69
C TYR A 10 -7.00 -9.23 -3.74
N GLY A 11 -7.66 -8.84 -4.83
CA GLY A 11 -9.11 -8.95 -5.06
C GLY A 11 -9.65 -10.38 -5.18
N GLY A 12 -9.14 -11.33 -4.38
CA GLY A 12 -9.56 -12.73 -4.42
C GLY A 12 -9.30 -13.55 -3.16
N TRP A 13 -8.69 -13.02 -2.10
CA TRP A 13 -8.43 -13.80 -0.88
C TRP A 13 -8.62 -13.03 0.44
N LEU A 14 -9.55 -12.07 0.45
CA LEU A 14 -9.95 -11.29 1.63
C LEU A 14 -11.41 -11.56 2.04
N LEU A 15 -11.90 -12.76 1.73
CA LEU A 15 -13.26 -13.22 2.04
C LEU A 15 -13.35 -14.12 3.28
N SER A 16 -12.28 -14.29 4.04
CA SER A 16 -12.28 -15.10 5.27
C SER A 16 -12.35 -14.22 6.53
N HIS A 17 -13.57 -13.74 6.78
CA HIS A 17 -14.18 -13.48 8.10
C HIS A 17 -13.74 -12.25 8.93
N GLY A 18 -14.67 -11.29 9.07
CA GLY A 18 -14.80 -10.45 10.27
C GLY A 18 -14.74 -8.92 10.10
N LEU A 19 -15.93 -8.30 9.96
CA LEU A 19 -16.38 -7.07 10.66
C LEU A 19 -15.72 -5.70 10.45
N ASP A 20 -15.05 -5.38 9.33
CA ASP A 20 -14.89 -3.97 8.93
C ASP A 20 -14.64 -3.80 7.42
N TYR A 21 -15.67 -4.08 6.62
CA TYR A 21 -15.58 -3.92 5.16
C TYR A 21 -15.52 -2.44 4.75
N PHE A 22 -16.37 -1.60 5.35
CA PHE A 22 -16.50 -0.19 4.98
C PHE A 22 -15.32 0.68 5.45
N GLY A 23 -14.74 0.41 6.62
CA GLY A 23 -13.54 1.11 7.09
C GLY A 23 -12.33 0.77 6.23
N ARG A 24 -12.18 -0.50 5.84
CA ARG A 24 -11.10 -0.95 4.94
C ARG A 24 -11.23 -0.41 3.52
N ASP A 25 -12.44 -0.35 2.97
CA ASP A 25 -12.67 0.23 1.65
C ASP A 25 -12.33 1.72 1.64
N ARG A 26 -12.78 2.47 2.66
CA ARG A 26 -12.44 3.89 2.84
C ARG A 26 -10.93 4.11 2.96
N ASP A 27 -10.27 3.32 3.81
CA ASP A 27 -8.83 3.40 4.01
C ASP A 27 -8.07 3.05 2.73
N SER A 28 -8.53 2.04 1.97
CA SER A 28 -7.95 1.65 0.69
C SER A 28 -8.12 2.77 -0.35
N ASN A 29 -9.32 3.35 -0.47
CA ASN A 29 -9.57 4.45 -1.39
C ASN A 29 -8.70 5.68 -1.04
N TYR A 30 -8.59 6.01 0.25
CA TYR A 30 -7.71 7.10 0.71
C TYR A 30 -6.25 6.83 0.35
N MET A 31 -5.73 5.61 0.57
CA MET A 31 -4.36 5.24 0.19
C MET A 31 -4.11 5.25 -1.33
N MET A 32 -5.14 4.96 -2.12
CA MET A 32 -5.06 5.04 -3.59
C MET A 32 -4.96 6.47 -4.08
N GLU A 33 -5.67 7.39 -3.42
CA GLU A 33 -5.75 8.80 -3.78
C GLU A 33 -4.59 9.63 -3.21
N HIS A 34 -4.11 9.30 -2.02
CA HIS A 34 -3.10 10.05 -1.26
C HIS A 34 -1.84 9.24 -0.95
N PRO A 35 -1.10 8.77 -1.96
CA PRO A 35 0.06 7.94 -1.71
C PRO A 35 1.25 8.73 -1.13
N GLU A 36 1.22 10.07 -1.21
CA GLU A 36 2.14 11.00 -0.54
C GLU A 36 2.02 11.00 0.99
N ASP A 37 0.88 10.60 1.53
CA ASP A 37 0.63 10.55 2.98
C ASP A 37 1.24 9.27 3.58
N SER A 38 2.57 9.16 3.52
CA SER A 38 3.33 8.03 4.05
C SER A 38 3.03 7.75 5.53
N ASP A 39 2.69 8.78 6.32
CA ASP A 39 2.30 8.65 7.72
C ASP A 39 1.04 7.77 7.90
N PHE A 40 0.08 7.86 6.99
CA PHE A 40 -1.13 7.03 7.00
C PHE A 40 -0.81 5.53 6.84
N PHE A 41 0.18 5.22 6.01
CA PHE A 41 0.66 3.85 5.79
C PHE A 41 1.48 3.35 7.00
N ILE A 42 2.37 4.18 7.54
CA ILE A 42 3.19 3.85 8.72
C ILE A 42 2.31 3.54 9.93
N LYS A 43 1.30 4.38 10.22
CA LYS A 43 0.35 4.17 11.33
C LYS A 43 -0.40 2.84 11.23
N ARG A 44 -0.59 2.34 10.00
CA ARG A 44 -1.24 1.05 9.71
C ARG A 44 -0.25 -0.08 9.45
N ASN A 45 1.04 0.16 9.65
CA ASN A 45 2.12 -0.82 9.46
C ASN A 45 2.12 -1.42 8.04
N ILE A 46 1.84 -0.59 7.02
CA ILE A 46 1.82 -0.97 5.61
C ILE A 46 3.17 -0.61 5.00
N THR A 47 3.87 -1.62 4.48
CA THR A 47 5.21 -1.46 3.90
C THR A 47 5.27 -1.77 2.40
N TYR A 48 4.16 -2.24 1.84
CA TYR A 48 4.03 -2.59 0.43
C TYR A 48 2.70 -2.09 -0.11
N ALA A 49 2.73 -1.59 -1.33
CA ALA A 49 1.55 -1.23 -2.09
C ALA A 49 1.62 -1.90 -3.46
N VAL A 50 0.51 -2.48 -3.90
CA VAL A 50 0.42 -3.20 -5.17
C VAL A 50 -0.77 -2.65 -5.94
N SER A 51 -0.53 -2.28 -7.19
CA SER A 51 -1.55 -1.83 -8.13
C SER A 51 -1.72 -2.87 -9.22
N TYR A 52 -2.98 -3.15 -9.57
CA TYR A 52 -3.35 -3.93 -10.74
C TYR A 52 -3.99 -3.03 -11.79
N GLN A 53 -3.63 -3.21 -13.06
CA GLN A 53 -4.13 -2.45 -14.22
C GLN A 53 -4.05 -0.92 -14.04
N LYS A 54 -3.01 -0.42 -13.37
CA LYS A 54 -2.85 1.01 -13.08
C LYS A 54 -4.08 1.60 -12.36
N ALA A 55 -4.75 0.81 -11.53
CA ALA A 55 -5.85 1.29 -10.70
C ALA A 55 -5.41 2.46 -9.81
N PHE A 56 -4.13 2.48 -9.44
CA PHE A 56 -3.54 3.47 -8.55
C PHE A 56 -2.87 4.58 -9.37
N LYS A 57 -3.66 5.39 -10.07
CA LYS A 57 -3.13 6.40 -11.01
C LYS A 57 -2.18 7.41 -10.36
N ASN A 58 -2.45 7.80 -9.12
CA ASN A 58 -1.64 8.78 -8.38
C ASN A 58 -0.27 8.23 -7.98
N TRP A 59 -0.12 6.90 -7.91
CA TRP A 59 1.14 6.24 -7.57
C TRP A 59 2.18 6.27 -8.70
N ALA A 60 1.76 6.54 -9.94
CA ALA A 60 2.69 6.73 -11.05
C ALA A 60 3.59 7.97 -10.88
N ASN A 61 3.12 8.96 -10.10
CA ASN A 61 3.82 10.23 -9.88
C ASN A 61 4.62 10.26 -8.57
N ILE A 62 4.64 9.18 -7.80
CA ILE A 62 5.40 9.12 -6.55
C ILE A 62 6.89 9.11 -6.84
N THR A 63 7.61 9.99 -6.15
CA THR A 63 9.07 9.99 -6.10
C THR A 63 9.56 9.26 -4.86
N SER A 64 10.83 8.82 -4.91
CA SER A 64 11.51 8.17 -3.78
C SER A 64 11.58 9.05 -2.52
N ASP A 65 11.40 10.37 -2.66
CA ASP A 65 11.46 11.32 -1.53
C ASP A 65 10.38 11.06 -0.48
N ASN A 66 9.25 10.47 -0.89
CA ASN A 66 8.17 10.07 0.01
C ASN A 66 8.43 8.72 0.70
N GLY A 67 9.61 8.12 0.51
CA GLY A 67 9.98 6.81 1.05
C GLY A 67 9.41 5.62 0.26
N TRP A 68 8.56 5.85 -0.73
CA TRP A 68 8.03 4.80 -1.60
C TRP A 68 8.91 4.61 -2.82
N VAL A 69 9.38 3.38 -3.01
CA VAL A 69 10.21 3.01 -4.17
C VAL A 69 9.48 1.94 -4.98
N LYS A 70 9.29 2.18 -6.28
CA LYS A 70 8.77 1.15 -7.18
C LYS A 70 9.82 0.04 -7.31
N ILE A 71 9.48 -1.17 -6.89
CA ILE A 71 10.39 -2.33 -6.88
C ILE A 71 10.04 -3.36 -7.97
N TYR A 72 8.85 -3.28 -8.54
CA TYR A 72 8.39 -4.19 -9.58
C TYR A 72 7.37 -3.52 -10.49
N GLU A 73 7.51 -3.73 -11.79
CA GLU A 73 6.55 -3.35 -12.82
C GLU A 73 6.57 -4.42 -13.91
N TYR A 74 5.46 -5.12 -14.09
CA TYR A 74 5.31 -6.12 -15.15
C TYR A 74 3.86 -6.24 -15.60
N GLU A 75 3.63 -6.08 -16.91
CA GLU A 75 2.31 -6.08 -17.56
C GLU A 75 1.27 -5.20 -16.86
N ARG A 76 0.49 -5.80 -15.96
CA ARG A 76 -0.63 -5.17 -15.26
C ARG A 76 -0.33 -4.93 -13.79
N PHE A 77 0.82 -5.35 -13.28
CA PHE A 77 1.16 -5.26 -11.86
C PHE A 77 2.27 -4.25 -11.64
N GLU A 78 2.05 -3.36 -10.68
CA GLU A 78 3.07 -2.45 -10.17
C GLU A 78 3.15 -2.63 -8.65
N CYS A 79 4.37 -2.64 -8.11
CA CYS A 79 4.59 -2.77 -6.68
C CYS A 79 5.57 -1.71 -6.20
N TRP A 80 5.20 -1.06 -5.09
CA TRP A 80 6.03 -0.13 -4.35
C TRP A 80 6.31 -0.70 -2.98
N LYS A 81 7.53 -0.46 -2.50
CA LYS A 81 7.96 -0.77 -1.15
C LYS A 81 8.25 0.53 -0.41
N TYR A 82 7.72 0.64 0.79
CA TYR A 82 8.10 1.71 1.70
C TYR A 82 9.47 1.39 2.27
N ILE A 83 10.43 2.25 1.97
CA ILE A 83 11.77 2.27 2.52
C ILE A 83 11.80 3.47 3.46
N PRO A 84 11.81 3.25 4.78
CA PRO A 84 12.01 4.34 5.72
C PRO A 84 13.32 5.03 5.34
N ASN A 85 13.32 6.37 5.29
CA ASN A 85 14.55 7.14 5.19
C ASN A 85 15.36 6.86 6.46
N SER A 86 16.16 5.81 6.44
CA SER A 86 17.11 5.53 7.50
C SER A 86 18.14 6.64 7.49
N THR A 87 18.25 7.34 8.63
CA THR A 87 19.35 8.21 9.09
C THR A 87 19.17 9.72 8.87
N GLN A 88 18.48 10.39 9.80
CA GLN A 88 19.15 11.46 10.56
C GLN A 88 19.18 11.00 12.01
N ILE A 89 20.35 10.53 12.44
CA ILE A 89 20.74 10.41 13.86
C ILE A 89 21.23 11.79 14.28
#